data_AF-A0A846YYV6-F1
#
_entry.id   AF-A0A846YYV6-F1
#
_cell.length_a   1.000
_cell.length_b   1.000
_cell.length_c   1.000
_cell.angle_alpha   90.00
_cell.angle_beta   90.00
_cell.angle_gamma   90.00
#
_symmetry.space_group_name_H-M   'P 1'
#
loop_
_entity.id
_entity.type
_entity.pdbx_description
1 polymer ?
#
loop_
_entity_poly.entity_id
_entity_poly.type
_entity_poly.pdbx_seq_one_letter_code
_entity_poly.pdbx_strand_id
1 'polypeptide(L)'
;MTHERHHHDIRHNWFTEILNNALNDLAHAERVITSYATQQPDGFITWGMAEGEAVQAHQALRQAPSLHATLPDDHTEQNATADALFDLASKVSQSLVRAAELAGDPDDKMACLQAALHAGRLRDTLR
;
A
#
# COMPACT_ATOMS: atom_id res chain seq x y z
N MET A 1 -0.68 35.31 6.64
CA MET A 1 -1.27 34.26 7.50
C MET A 1 -2.33 33.39 6.80
N THR A 2 -3.03 33.84 5.74
CA THR A 2 -4.00 33.00 5.00
C THR A 2 -3.38 32.09 3.94
N HIS A 3 -2.31 32.55 3.27
CA HIS A 3 -1.63 31.77 2.22
C HIS A 3 -0.93 30.50 2.76
N GLU A 4 -0.27 30.59 3.92
CA GLU A 4 0.45 29.44 4.52
C GLU A 4 -0.49 28.30 4.94
N ARG A 5 -1.70 28.62 5.42
CA ARG A 5 -2.74 27.63 5.75
C ARG A 5 -3.23 26.92 4.49
N HIS A 6 -3.50 27.67 3.42
CA HIS A 6 -3.95 27.09 2.15
C HIS A 6 -2.92 26.13 1.53
N HIS A 7 -1.62 26.46 1.59
CA HIS A 7 -0.55 25.56 1.13
C HIS A 7 -0.35 24.34 2.03
N HIS A 8 -0.68 24.44 3.32
CA HIS A 8 -0.65 23.30 4.24
C HIS A 8 -1.81 22.33 3.92
N ASP A 9 -3.02 22.85 3.71
CA ASP A 9 -4.21 22.06 3.40
C ASP A 9 -4.07 21.31 2.07
N ILE A 10 -3.53 21.94 1.02
CA ILE A 10 -3.29 21.29 -0.27
C ILE A 10 -2.29 20.13 -0.13
N ARG A 11 -1.20 20.33 0.62
CA ARG A 11 -0.18 19.29 0.84
C ARG A 11 -0.74 18.13 1.66
N HIS A 12 -1.52 18.42 2.68
CA HIS A 12 -2.14 17.42 3.53
C HIS A 12 -3.18 16.58 2.76
N ASN A 13 -4.02 17.21 1.94
CA ASN A 13 -4.98 16.50 1.11
C ASN A 13 -4.29 15.61 0.07
N TRP A 14 -3.26 16.12 -0.60
CA TRP A 14 -2.51 15.34 -1.58
C TRP A 14 -1.73 14.18 -0.94
N PHE A 15 -1.14 14.39 0.24
CA PHE A 15 -0.51 13.33 1.02
C PHE A 15 -1.52 12.23 1.37
N THR A 16 -2.69 12.61 1.87
CA THR A 16 -3.76 11.66 2.24
C THR A 16 -4.28 10.90 1.03
N GLU A 17 -4.36 11.54 -0.14
CA GLU A 17 -4.72 10.88 -1.39
C GLU A 17 -3.69 9.82 -1.82
N ILE A 18 -2.38 10.11 -1.68
CA ILE A 18 -1.32 9.12 -1.92
C ILE A 18 -1.48 7.92 -0.99
N LEU A 19 -1.72 8.16 0.30
CA LEU A 19 -1.87 7.07 1.27
C LEU A 19 -3.10 6.21 0.96
N ASN A 20 -4.23 6.83 0.63
CA ASN A 20 -5.46 6.10 0.28
C ASN A 20 -5.27 5.24 -0.97
N ASN A 21 -4.64 5.80 -2.01
CA ASN A 21 -4.34 5.05 -3.22
C ASN A 21 -3.41 3.87 -2.93
N ALA A 22 -2.35 4.08 -2.15
CA ALA A 22 -1.45 3.00 -1.76
C ALA A 22 -2.15 1.93 -0.89
N LEU A 23 -3.05 2.34 -0.01
CA LEU A 23 -3.83 1.43 0.84
C LEU A 23 -4.75 0.55 0.00
N ASN A 24 -5.44 1.15 -0.97
CA ASN A 24 -6.32 0.44 -1.89
C ASN A 24 -5.53 -0.52 -2.79
N ASP A 25 -4.39 -0.09 -3.33
CA ASP A 25 -3.50 -0.91 -4.14
C ASP A 25 -2.99 -2.13 -3.33
N LEU A 26 -2.64 -1.95 -2.05
CA LEU A 26 -2.23 -3.04 -1.15
C LEU A 26 -3.38 -4.01 -0.83
N ALA A 27 -4.57 -3.50 -0.54
CA ALA A 27 -5.75 -4.33 -0.30
C ALA A 27 -6.17 -5.11 -1.56
N HIS A 28 -5.98 -4.53 -2.74
CA HIS A 28 -6.18 -5.25 -4.00
C HIS A 28 -5.16 -6.38 -4.16
N ALA A 29 -3.87 -6.11 -3.93
CA ALA A 29 -2.82 -7.12 -3.99
C ALA A 29 -3.09 -8.28 -3.03
N GLU A 30 -3.47 -8.00 -1.78
CA GLU A 30 -3.85 -9.01 -0.78
C GLU A 30 -4.97 -9.92 -1.29
N ARG A 31 -6.06 -9.35 -1.80
CA ARG A 31 -7.21 -10.13 -2.33
C ARG A 31 -6.80 -11.03 -3.49
N VAL A 32 -6.02 -10.51 -4.43
CA VAL A 32 -5.57 -11.27 -5.61
C VAL A 32 -4.64 -12.41 -5.20
N ILE A 33 -3.65 -12.14 -4.34
CA ILE A 33 -2.69 -13.16 -3.90
C ILE A 33 -3.39 -14.26 -3.10
N THR A 34 -4.33 -13.90 -2.22
CA THR A 34 -5.17 -14.87 -1.49
C THR A 34 -5.98 -15.74 -2.45
N SER A 35 -6.54 -15.13 -3.50
CA SER A 35 -7.26 -15.86 -4.55
C SER A 35 -6.34 -16.84 -5.30
N TYR A 36 -5.09 -16.46 -5.58
CA TYR A 36 -4.12 -17.36 -6.20
C TYR A 36 -3.69 -18.51 -5.28
N ALA A 37 -3.48 -18.21 -3.99
CA ALA A 37 -3.13 -19.20 -2.99
C ALA A 37 -4.22 -20.27 -2.82
N THR A 38 -5.49 -19.87 -2.92
CA THR A 38 -6.64 -20.78 -2.74
C THR A 38 -7.01 -21.59 -3.98
N GLN A 39 -6.71 -21.11 -5.19
CA GLN A 39 -7.07 -21.79 -6.44
C GLN A 39 -6.07 -22.88 -6.87
N GLN A 40 -4.83 -22.84 -6.38
CA GLN A 40 -3.80 -23.80 -6.78
C GLN A 40 -3.58 -24.89 -5.71
N PRO A 41 -3.35 -26.17 -6.09
CA PRO A 41 -3.13 -27.26 -5.14
C PRO A 41 -1.98 -27.00 -4.15
N ASP A 42 -0.92 -26.33 -4.60
CA ASP A 42 0.23 -25.90 -3.80
C ASP A 42 0.26 -24.37 -3.63
N GLY A 43 -0.88 -23.70 -3.80
CA GLY A 43 -0.97 -22.24 -3.87
C GLY A 43 -0.47 -21.57 -2.59
N PHE A 44 -0.75 -22.11 -1.41
CA PHE A 44 -0.20 -21.60 -0.16
C PHE A 44 1.33 -21.71 -0.07
N ILE A 45 1.93 -22.75 -0.65
CA ILE A 45 3.39 -22.93 -0.66
C ILE A 45 4.02 -21.89 -1.60
N THR A 46 3.42 -21.69 -2.77
CA THR A 46 3.91 -20.77 -3.80
C THR A 46 3.71 -19.30 -3.43
N TRP A 47 2.56 -18.96 -2.85
CA TRP A 47 2.11 -17.58 -2.64
C TRP A 47 2.14 -17.12 -1.19
N GLY A 48 2.33 -18.01 -0.22
CA GLY A 48 2.18 -17.66 1.21
C GLY A 48 3.14 -16.57 1.70
N MET A 49 4.36 -16.49 1.15
CA MET A 49 5.26 -15.38 1.46
C MET A 49 4.76 -14.06 0.88
N ALA A 50 4.28 -14.06 -0.37
CA ALA A 50 3.70 -12.87 -1.00
C ALA A 50 2.43 -12.42 -0.27
N GLU A 51 1.58 -13.37 0.16
CA GLU A 51 0.37 -13.09 0.94
C GLU A 51 0.72 -12.41 2.27
N GLY A 52 1.69 -12.98 3.00
CA GLY A 52 2.17 -12.41 4.25
C GLY A 52 2.71 -10.99 4.10
N GLU A 53 3.56 -10.74 3.09
CA GLU A 53 4.12 -9.41 2.87
C GLU A 53 3.06 -8.39 2.41
N ALA A 54 2.06 -8.80 1.61
CA ALA A 54 0.95 -7.93 1.23
C ALA A 54 0.10 -7.53 2.45
N VAL A 55 -0.24 -8.50 3.32
CA VAL A 55 -0.98 -8.25 4.57
C VAL A 55 -0.20 -7.33 5.50
N GLN A 56 1.10 -7.57 5.69
CA GLN A 56 1.93 -6.74 6.55
C GLN A 56 2.07 -5.31 6.01
N ALA A 57 2.24 -5.14 4.69
CA ALA A 57 2.26 -3.82 4.07
C ALA A 57 0.94 -3.06 4.30
N HIS A 58 -0.18 -3.73 4.06
CA HIS A 58 -1.51 -3.15 4.26
C HIS A 58 -1.73 -2.76 5.73
N GLN A 59 -1.46 -3.66 6.67
CA GLN A 59 -1.62 -3.40 8.11
C GLN A 59 -0.71 -2.27 8.61
N ALA A 60 0.54 -2.23 8.17
CA ALA A 60 1.47 -1.16 8.53
C ALA A 60 0.95 0.21 8.07
N LEU A 61 0.43 0.28 6.83
CA LEU A 61 -0.09 1.54 6.30
C LEU A 61 -1.34 2.02 7.05
N ARG A 62 -2.22 1.10 7.48
CA ARG A 62 -3.42 1.45 8.29
C ARG A 62 -3.09 2.09 9.63
N GLN A 63 -1.85 1.97 10.13
CA GLN A 63 -1.44 2.64 11.37
C GLN A 63 -1.20 4.15 11.17
N ALA A 64 -1.13 4.63 9.93
CA ALA A 64 -0.94 6.05 9.63
C ALA A 64 -2.12 6.89 10.19
N PRO A 65 -1.87 7.86 11.10
CA PRO A 65 -2.91 8.76 11.61
C PRO A 65 -3.71 9.46 10.50
N SER A 66 -3.06 9.84 9.41
CA SER A 66 -3.71 10.53 8.28
C SER A 66 -4.74 9.67 7.52
N LEU A 67 -4.74 8.34 7.70
CA LEU A 67 -5.70 7.43 7.06
C LEU A 67 -6.93 7.12 7.91
N HIS A 68 -6.92 7.43 9.22
CA HIS A 68 -8.04 7.10 10.12
C HIS A 68 -9.36 7.83 9.77
N ALA A 69 -9.34 8.77 8.83
CA ALA A 69 -10.48 9.58 8.42
C ALA A 69 -11.23 9.07 7.17
N THR A 70 -10.73 8.04 6.47
CA THR A 70 -11.25 7.68 5.13
C THR A 70 -11.65 6.21 5.04
N LEU A 71 -12.88 5.95 4.57
CA LEU A 71 -13.37 4.60 4.30
C LEU A 71 -12.75 4.07 2.99
N PRO A 72 -12.42 2.77 2.89
CA PRO A 72 -11.85 2.19 1.67
C PRO A 72 -12.82 2.30 0.50
N ASP A 73 -12.31 2.66 -0.67
CA ASP A 73 -13.08 2.63 -1.92
C ASP A 73 -13.06 1.21 -2.50
N ASP A 74 -14.24 0.74 -2.91
CA ASP A 74 -14.44 -0.64 -3.37
C ASP A 74 -13.99 -0.77 -4.83
N HIS A 75 -12.69 -0.98 -5.03
CA HIS A 75 -12.13 -1.10 -6.39
C HIS A 75 -12.45 -2.47 -7.02
N THR A 76 -12.90 -2.39 -8.26
CA THR A 76 -13.33 -3.47 -9.16
C THR A 76 -12.20 -4.46 -9.47
N GLU A 77 -12.53 -5.75 -9.43
CA GLU A 77 -11.66 -6.87 -9.78
C GLU A 77 -11.12 -6.74 -11.21
N GLN A 78 -9.85 -6.38 -11.36
CA GLN A 78 -9.11 -6.57 -12.60
C GLN A 78 -8.37 -7.91 -12.55
N ASN A 79 -8.32 -8.61 -13.68
CA ASN A 79 -7.52 -9.81 -13.88
C ASN A 79 -6.03 -9.49 -13.67
N ALA A 80 -5.56 -9.63 -12.43
CA ALA A 80 -4.21 -9.26 -12.03
C ALA A 80 -3.29 -10.47 -12.12
N THR A 81 -2.34 -10.44 -13.06
CA THR A 81 -1.28 -11.46 -13.19
C THR A 81 -0.17 -11.25 -12.16
N ALA A 82 0.75 -12.23 -12.02
CA ALA A 82 1.96 -12.10 -11.19
C ALA A 82 2.79 -10.86 -11.58
N ASP A 83 2.96 -10.60 -12.88
CA ASP A 83 3.66 -9.43 -13.39
C ASP A 83 2.95 -8.12 -13.00
N ALA A 84 1.62 -8.09 -13.07
CA ALA A 84 0.84 -6.92 -12.66
C ALA A 84 0.98 -6.66 -11.15
N LEU A 85 1.03 -7.71 -10.33
CA LEU A 85 1.29 -7.60 -8.89
C LEU A 85 2.71 -7.10 -8.61
N PHE A 86 3.70 -7.56 -9.38
CA PHE A 86 5.09 -7.10 -9.26
C PHE A 86 5.19 -5.60 -9.55
N ASP A 87 4.59 -5.15 -10.65
CA ASP A 87 4.57 -3.73 -11.03
C ASP A 87 3.80 -2.88 -10.00
N LEU A 88 2.68 -3.39 -9.50
CA LEU A 88 1.89 -2.73 -8.45
C LEU A 88 2.70 -2.58 -7.16
N ALA A 89 3.35 -3.64 -6.68
CA ALA A 89 4.18 -3.61 -5.47
C ALA A 89 5.36 -2.63 -5.63
N SER A 90 5.98 -2.58 -6.82
CA SER A 90 7.03 -1.62 -7.14
C SER A 90 6.54 -0.17 -7.07
N LYS A 91 5.38 0.12 -7.69
CA LYS A 91 4.76 1.44 -7.69
C LYS A 91 4.37 1.87 -6.27
N VAL A 92 3.75 0.99 -5.50
CA VAL A 92 3.33 1.26 -4.11
C VAL A 92 4.54 1.55 -3.23
N SER A 93 5.57 0.70 -3.28
CA SER A 93 6.80 0.91 -2.48
C SER A 93 7.45 2.27 -2.78
N GLN A 94 7.58 2.64 -4.06
CA GLN A 94 8.13 3.94 -4.45
C GLN A 94 7.24 5.12 -4.00
N SER A 95 5.92 4.98 -4.11
CA SER A 95 4.98 6.01 -3.71
C SER A 95 5.00 6.25 -2.20
N LEU A 96 5.10 5.18 -1.42
CA LEU A 96 5.18 5.24 0.04
C LEU A 96 6.50 5.82 0.54
N VAL A 97 7.64 5.53 -0.11
CA VAL A 97 8.91 6.19 0.21
C VAL A 97 8.80 7.70 -0.02
N ARG A 98 8.22 8.13 -1.13
CA ARG A 98 7.99 9.56 -1.40
C ARG A 98 7.01 10.17 -0.39
N ALA A 99 5.95 9.45 -0.03
CA ALA A 99 4.99 9.90 0.98
C ALA A 99 5.70 10.11 2.34
N ALA A 100 6.59 9.20 2.75
CA ALA A 100 7.37 9.32 3.98
C ALA A 100 8.28 10.57 4.01
N GLU A 101 8.76 11.05 2.86
CA GLU A 101 9.52 12.30 2.76
C GLU A 101 8.66 13.54 2.95
N LEU A 102 7.36 13.43 2.65
CA LEU A 102 6.37 14.50 2.73
C LEU A 102 5.59 14.51 4.05
N ALA A 103 5.61 13.40 4.78
CA ALA A 103 4.92 13.23 6.05
C ALA A 103 5.39 14.26 7.08
N GLY A 104 4.44 15.07 7.56
CA GLY A 104 4.66 16.00 8.67
C GLY A 104 4.62 15.32 10.04
N ASP A 105 3.89 14.21 10.14
CA ASP A 105 3.75 13.40 11.36
C ASP A 105 4.78 12.25 11.36
N PRO A 106 5.56 12.06 12.44
CA PRO A 106 6.48 10.93 12.58
C PRO A 106 5.82 9.55 12.49
N ASP A 107 4.58 9.41 12.95
CA ASP A 107 3.85 8.14 12.93
C ASP A 107 3.37 7.80 11.51
N ASP A 108 2.90 8.80 10.75
CA ASP A 108 2.62 8.65 9.32
C ASP A 108 3.88 8.24 8.55
N LYS A 109 5.02 8.86 8.88
CA LYS A 109 6.31 8.53 8.26
C LYS A 109 6.71 7.08 8.54
N MET A 110 6.58 6.63 9.79
CA MET A 110 6.91 5.26 10.18
C MET A 110 6.00 4.25 9.46
N ALA A 111 4.68 4.50 9.45
CA ALA A 111 3.70 3.67 8.75
C ALA A 111 4.04 3.56 7.25
N CYS A 112 4.37 4.67 6.60
CA CYS A 112 4.77 4.69 5.19
C CYS A 112 6.04 3.87 4.94
N LEU A 113 7.08 4.01 5.77
CA LEU A 113 8.35 3.30 5.59
C LEU A 113 8.21 1.80 5.87
N GLN A 114 7.45 1.41 6.88
CA GLN A 114 7.15 0.01 7.18
C GLN A 114 6.33 -0.63 6.04
N ALA A 115 5.30 0.05 5.56
CA ALA A 115 4.52 -0.41 4.43
C ALA A 115 5.38 -0.50 3.15
N ALA A 116 6.27 0.47 2.90
CA ALA A 116 7.19 0.45 1.76
C ALA A 116 8.18 -0.73 1.82
N LEU A 117 8.67 -1.07 3.02
CA LEU A 117 9.55 -2.22 3.25
C LEU A 117 8.84 -3.52 2.88
N HIS A 118 7.63 -3.73 3.39
CA HIS A 118 6.84 -4.93 3.10
C HIS A 118 6.41 -5.01 1.64
N ALA A 119 6.02 -3.88 1.02
CA ALA A 119 5.77 -3.81 -0.42
C ALA A 119 7.02 -4.15 -1.26
N GLY A 120 8.21 -3.74 -0.78
CA GLY A 120 9.49 -4.11 -1.40
C GLY A 120 9.75 -5.62 -1.33
N ARG A 121 9.50 -6.24 -0.17
CA ARG A 121 9.63 -7.69 0.00
C ARG A 121 8.60 -8.46 -0.81
N LEU A 122 7.36 -7.99 -0.86
CA LEU A 122 6.32 -8.53 -1.73
C LEU A 122 6.82 -8.57 -3.17
N ARG A 123 7.33 -7.45 -3.70
CA ARG A 123 7.93 -7.39 -5.04
C ARG A 123 9.04 -8.43 -5.20
N ASP A 124 9.92 -8.57 -4.22
CA ASP A 124 11.04 -9.51 -4.30
C ASP A 124 10.57 -10.98 -4.26
N THR A 125 9.44 -11.29 -3.61
CA THR A 125 8.82 -12.64 -3.62
C THR A 125 8.08 -12.98 -4.91
N LEU A 126 7.66 -11.96 -5.67
CA LEU A 126 6.93 -12.12 -6.93
C LEU A 126 7.85 -12.27 -8.15
N ARG A 127 9.17 -12.15 -7.97
CA ARG A 127 10.20 -12.23 -9.01
C ARG A 127 10.69 -13.66 -9.21
#